data_AF-A0A4U9TL30-F1
#
_entry.id   AF-A0A4U9TL30-F1
#
_cell.length_a   1.000
_cell.length_b   1.000
_cell.length_c   1.000
_cell.angle_alpha   90.00
_cell.angle_beta   90.00
_cell.angle_gamma   90.00
#
_symmetry.space_group_name_H-M   'P 1'
#
loop_
_entity.id
_entity.type
_entity.pdbx_description
1 polymer ?
#
loop_
_entity_poly.entity_id
_entity_poly.type
_entity_poly.pdbx_seq_one_letter_code
_entity_poly.pdbx_strand_id
1 'polypeptide(L)'
;MTAQIIAQVASHIYGGTTINRIDEILAPFVTESFHKHQQVAQQWQIPDVAGYAMTRTEKECYDAFQSLEYEVNTLHTANGQTPFVTFGFGLGTSWESRMIQQSILKNRIAGLGKKS
;
A
#
# COMPACT_ATOMS: atom_id res chain seq x y z
N MET A 1 9.72 2.93 2.06
CA MET A 1 9.56 3.39 3.47
C MET A 1 8.09 3.28 3.87
N THR A 2 7.16 3.69 3.01
CA THR A 2 5.70 3.54 3.20
C THR A 2 5.23 2.10 3.37
N ALA A 3 5.70 1.17 2.53
CA ALA A 3 5.35 -0.26 2.63
C ALA A 3 5.69 -0.88 4.00
N GLN A 4 6.84 -0.49 4.59
CA GLN A 4 7.29 -1.02 5.88
C GLN A 4 6.48 -0.47 7.05
N ILE A 5 5.97 0.76 6.97
CA ILE A 5 5.11 1.35 8.01
C ILE A 5 3.75 0.64 8.02
N ILE A 6 3.18 0.40 6.84
CA ILE A 6 1.89 -0.30 6.69
C ILE A 6 2.00 -1.73 7.23
N ALA A 7 3.07 -2.46 6.86
CA ALA A 7 3.39 -3.78 7.35
C ALA A 7 3.59 -3.83 8.88
N GLN A 8 4.33 -2.87 9.44
CA GLN A 8 4.59 -2.75 10.88
C GLN A 8 3.31 -2.46 11.68
N VAL A 9 2.45 -1.56 11.20
CA VAL A 9 1.19 -1.25 11.88
C VAL A 9 0.24 -2.44 11.81
N ALA A 10 0.19 -3.16 10.68
CA ALA A 10 -0.63 -4.37 10.54
C ALA A 10 -0.14 -5.53 11.42
N SER A 11 1.18 -5.68 11.62
CA SER A 11 1.76 -6.78 12.39
C SER A 11 1.65 -6.63 13.92
N HIS A 12 1.31 -5.45 14.44
CA HIS A 12 1.14 -5.20 15.89
C HIS A 12 -0.32 -5.35 16.39
N ILE A 13 -1.18 -5.95 15.58
CA ILE A 13 -2.61 -6.00 15.85
C ILE A 13 -3.03 -7.45 16.15
N TYR A 14 -3.19 -7.75 17.44
CA TYR A 14 -3.63 -9.06 17.94
C TYR A 14 -5.15 -9.06 18.20
N GLY A 15 -5.97 -9.26 17.16
CA GLY A 15 -7.42 -9.38 17.28
C GLY A 15 -8.19 -8.98 16.01
N GLY A 16 -9.53 -9.11 16.04
CA GLY A 16 -10.42 -8.65 14.98
C GLY A 16 -10.35 -7.14 14.83
N THR A 17 -9.65 -6.64 13.81
CA THR A 17 -9.32 -5.21 13.71
C THR A 17 -9.73 -4.62 12.39
N THR A 18 -10.39 -3.46 12.48
CA THR A 18 -10.84 -2.69 11.33
C THR A 18 -9.99 -1.43 11.21
N ILE A 19 -9.37 -1.21 10.05
CA ILE A 19 -8.74 0.05 9.68
C ILE A 19 -9.68 0.75 8.70
N ASN A 20 -10.38 1.78 9.16
CA ASN A 20 -11.30 2.54 8.31
C ASN A 20 -10.59 3.72 7.65
N ARG A 21 -11.07 4.13 6.46
CA ARG A 21 -10.54 5.26 5.67
C ARG A 21 -9.04 5.14 5.39
N ILE A 22 -8.57 3.91 5.12
CA ILE A 22 -7.15 3.62 4.92
C ILE A 22 -6.59 4.38 3.69
N ASP A 23 -7.43 4.66 2.71
CA ASP A 23 -7.18 5.48 1.53
C ASP A 23 -6.90 6.96 1.86
N GLU A 24 -7.49 7.50 2.92
CA GLU A 24 -7.24 8.88 3.37
C GLU A 24 -6.08 8.93 4.37
N ILE A 25 -6.00 7.95 5.26
CA ILE A 25 -4.90 7.83 6.24
C ILE A 25 -3.54 7.70 5.53
N LEU A 26 -3.49 6.92 4.44
CA LEU A 26 -2.24 6.64 3.74
C LEU A 26 -1.92 7.64 2.62
N ALA A 27 -2.86 8.51 2.25
CA ALA A 27 -2.67 9.48 1.16
C ALA A 27 -1.41 10.35 1.33
N PRO A 28 -1.09 10.92 2.52
CA PRO A 28 0.12 11.72 2.69
C PRO A 28 1.41 10.96 2.37
N PHE A 29 1.44 9.66 2.63
CA PHE A 29 2.64 8.85 2.37
C PHE A 29 2.82 8.53 0.88
N VAL A 30 1.74 8.52 0.09
CA VAL A 30 1.81 8.44 -1.37
C VAL A 30 2.40 9.74 -1.94
N THR A 31 2.00 10.89 -1.39
CA THR A 31 2.59 12.20 -1.74
C THR A 31 4.09 12.22 -1.44
N GLU A 32 4.51 11.75 -0.25
CA GLU A 32 5.93 11.67 0.11
C GLU A 32 6.71 10.72 -0.80
N SER A 33 6.15 9.56 -1.16
CA SER A 33 6.75 8.66 -2.16
C SER A 33 6.92 9.34 -3.51
N PHE A 34 5.91 10.10 -3.97
CA PHE A 34 6.00 10.86 -5.21
C PHE A 34 7.11 11.91 -5.17
N HIS A 35 7.20 12.72 -4.12
CA HIS A 35 8.27 13.71 -3.96
C HIS A 35 9.65 13.05 -3.97
N LYS A 36 9.79 11.90 -3.31
CA LYS A 36 11.05 11.15 -3.32
C LYS A 36 11.42 10.71 -4.74
N HIS A 37 10.50 10.12 -5.50
CA HIS A 37 10.78 9.71 -6.89
C HIS A 37 11.01 10.91 -7.81
N GLN A 38 10.36 12.05 -7.54
CA GLN A 38 10.58 13.30 -8.26
C GLN A 38 12.00 13.83 -8.04
N GLN A 39 12.49 13.84 -6.80
CA GLN A 39 13.87 14.24 -6.48
C GLN A 39 14.89 13.33 -7.16
N VAL A 40 14.65 12.02 -7.16
CA VAL A 40 15.49 11.05 -7.89
C VAL A 40 15.48 11.38 -9.38
N ALA A 41 14.32 11.54 -10.00
CA ALA A 41 14.25 11.87 -11.42
C ALA A 41 15.00 13.17 -11.77
N GLN A 42 14.93 14.19 -10.92
CA GLN A 42 15.68 15.43 -11.09
C GLN A 42 17.19 15.22 -10.97
N GLN A 43 17.63 14.46 -9.96
CA GLN A 43 19.05 14.16 -9.74
C GLN A 43 19.67 13.44 -10.94
N TRP A 44 18.92 12.53 -11.56
CA TRP A 44 19.36 11.74 -12.70
C TRP A 44 18.95 12.34 -14.06
N GLN A 45 18.42 13.58 -14.07
CA GLN A 45 18.02 14.31 -15.27
C GLN A 45 17.09 13.52 -16.21
N ILE A 46 16.14 12.78 -15.63
CA ILE A 46 15.14 12.03 -16.39
C ILE A 46 14.26 13.02 -17.18
N PRO A 47 14.07 12.84 -18.50
CA PRO A 47 13.35 13.81 -19.34
C PRO A 47 11.90 14.08 -18.87
N ASP A 48 11.19 13.03 -18.44
CA ASP A 48 9.85 13.14 -17.87
C ASP A 48 9.87 12.84 -16.38
N VAL A 49 10.19 13.86 -15.59
CA VAL A 49 10.28 13.78 -14.12
C VAL A 49 8.93 13.38 -13.51
N ALA A 50 7.83 13.98 -13.98
CA ALA A 50 6.51 13.78 -13.39
C ALA A 50 5.95 12.40 -13.74
N GLY A 51 6.07 11.96 -15.00
CA GLY A 51 5.66 10.63 -15.42
C GLY A 51 6.49 9.52 -14.79
N TYR A 52 7.81 9.73 -14.64
CA TYR A 52 8.66 8.82 -13.87
C TYR A 52 8.18 8.71 -12.42
N ALA A 53 8.02 9.84 -11.74
CA ALA A 53 7.62 9.86 -10.34
C ALA A 53 6.25 9.19 -10.15
N MET A 54 5.27 9.50 -10.99
CA MET A 54 3.95 8.89 -10.94
C MET A 54 4.00 7.37 -11.16
N THR A 55 4.72 6.91 -12.18
CA THR A 55 4.84 5.47 -12.50
C THR A 55 5.52 4.70 -11.36
N ARG A 56 6.57 5.27 -10.77
CA ARG A 56 7.28 4.66 -9.63
C ARG A 56 6.41 4.63 -8.38
N THR A 57 5.65 5.70 -8.12
CA THR A 57 4.71 5.75 -7.00
C THR A 57 3.57 4.76 -7.17
N GLU A 58 2.98 4.64 -8.37
CA GLU A 58 1.92 3.66 -8.63
C GLU A 58 2.43 2.23 -8.37
N LYS A 59 3.63 1.91 -8.88
CA LYS A 59 4.25 0.62 -8.62
C LYS A 59 4.52 0.39 -7.12
N GLU A 60 5.10 1.37 -6.43
CA GLU A 60 5.40 1.25 -4.99
C GLU A 60 4.11 1.07 -4.17
N CYS A 61 3.04 1.79 -4.51
CA CYS A 61 1.73 1.66 -3.86
C CYS A 61 1.14 0.26 -4.09
N TYR A 62 1.16 -0.23 -5.33
CA TYR A 62 0.70 -1.58 -5.65
C TYR A 62 1.48 -2.66 -4.89
N ASP A 63 2.81 -2.61 -4.91
CA ASP A 63 3.69 -3.58 -4.24
C ASP A 63 3.48 -3.54 -2.71
N ALA A 64 3.21 -2.36 -2.14
CA ALA A 64 2.92 -2.20 -0.70
C ALA A 64 1.62 -2.90 -0.30
N PHE A 65 0.54 -2.74 -1.06
CA PHE A 65 -0.73 -3.43 -0.79
C PHE A 65 -0.67 -4.92 -1.09
N GLN A 66 0.15 -5.34 -2.06
CA GLN A 66 0.43 -6.75 -2.30
C GLN A 66 1.11 -7.38 -1.07
N SER A 67 2.13 -6.71 -0.55
CA SER A 67 2.86 -7.15 0.65
C SER A 67 1.94 -7.21 1.86
N LEU A 68 1.10 -6.20 2.06
CA LEU A 68 0.10 -6.17 3.13
C LEU A 68 -0.88 -7.35 3.02
N GLU A 69 -1.43 -7.62 1.83
CA GLU A 69 -2.36 -8.74 1.64
C GLU A 69 -1.66 -10.08 1.91
N TYR A 70 -0.39 -10.24 1.50
CA TYR A 70 0.39 -11.44 1.81
C TYR A 70 0.68 -11.60 3.30
N GLU A 71 1.11 -10.53 3.98
CA GLU A 71 1.42 -10.55 5.41
C GLU A 71 0.19 -10.90 6.24
N VAL A 72 -0.97 -10.28 5.98
CA VAL A 72 -2.22 -10.59 6.68
C VAL A 72 -2.61 -12.07 6.52
N ASN A 73 -2.32 -12.69 5.37
CA ASN A 73 -2.65 -14.09 5.11
C ASN A 73 -1.57 -15.09 5.59
N THR A 74 -0.37 -14.63 5.92
CA THR A 74 0.75 -15.51 6.34
C THR A 74 1.11 -15.36 7.82
N LEU A 75 0.77 -14.23 8.45
CA LEU A 75 0.89 -14.03 9.89
C LEU A 75 0.05 -15.08 10.63
N HIS A 76 0.74 -16.00 11.29
CA HIS A 76 0.13 -16.84 12.32
C HIS A 76 0.06 -16.00 13.60
N THR A 77 -1.14 -15.77 14.11
CA THR A 77 -1.28 -15.26 15.49
C THR A 77 -0.66 -16.27 16.47
N ALA A 78 -0.33 -15.83 17.69
CA ALA A 78 0.24 -16.70 18.73
C ALA A 78 -0.60 -17.97 19.02
N ASN A 79 -1.88 -17.98 18.62
CA ASN A 79 -2.81 -19.10 18.76
C ASN A 79 -3.02 -19.91 17.46
N GLY A 80 -2.21 -19.70 16.42
CA GLY A 80 -2.27 -20.44 15.16
C GLY A 80 -3.46 -20.11 14.25
N GLN A 81 -4.19 -19.02 14.53
CA GLN A 81 -5.29 -18.56 13.67
C GLN A 81 -4.83 -17.43 12.75
N THR A 82 -5.38 -17.40 11.52
CA THR A 82 -5.24 -16.24 10.63
C THR A 82 -5.89 -15.01 11.29
N PRO A 83 -5.21 -13.86 11.35
CA PRO A 83 -5.77 -12.64 11.93
C PRO A 83 -7.00 -12.19 11.13
N PHE A 84 -8.04 -11.74 11.83
CA PHE A 84 -9.23 -11.17 11.20
C PHE A 84 -9.03 -9.67 11.00
N VAL A 85 -8.73 -9.24 9.77
CA VAL A 85 -8.47 -7.83 9.43
C VAL A 85 -9.48 -7.34 8.39
N THR A 86 -10.06 -6.17 8.64
CA THR A 86 -10.97 -5.50 7.71
C THR A 86 -10.43 -4.11 7.32
N PHE A 87 -10.38 -3.82 6.02
CA PHE A 87 -10.01 -2.49 5.50
C PHE A 87 -11.24 -1.77 4.97
N GLY A 88 -11.53 -0.58 5.51
CA GLY A 88 -12.52 0.35 4.98
C GLY A 88 -11.85 1.41 4.11
N PHE A 89 -12.37 1.63 2.91
CA PHE A 89 -11.90 2.65 1.96
C PHE A 89 -13.04 3.11 1.02
N GLY A 90 -12.84 4.22 0.32
CA GLY A 90 -13.72 4.67 -0.77
C GLY A 90 -14.28 6.08 -0.62
N LEU A 91 -13.98 6.78 0.48
CA LEU A 91 -14.40 8.17 0.68
C LEU A 91 -13.37 9.18 0.18
N GLY A 92 -12.09 8.79 0.09
CA GLY A 92 -11.04 9.66 -0.39
C GLY A 92 -11.17 9.96 -1.89
N THR A 93 -11.10 11.25 -2.24
CA THR A 93 -11.23 11.72 -3.64
C THR A 93 -9.93 12.26 -4.23
N SER A 94 -8.87 12.37 -3.44
CA SER A 94 -7.56 12.81 -3.94
C SER A 94 -6.96 11.76 -4.89
N TRP A 95 -5.98 12.14 -5.69
CA TRP A 95 -5.33 11.19 -6.61
C TRP A 95 -4.58 10.10 -5.84
N GLU A 96 -4.02 10.44 -4.67
CA GLU A 96 -3.37 9.53 -3.74
C GLU A 96 -4.36 8.50 -3.20
N SER A 97 -5.51 8.95 -2.68
CA SER A 97 -6.55 8.05 -2.18
C SER A 97 -7.08 7.14 -3.28
N ARG A 98 -7.30 7.66 -4.49
CA ARG A 98 -7.72 6.85 -5.64
C ARG A 98 -6.66 5.82 -6.03
N MET A 99 -5.37 6.17 -5.98
CA MET A 99 -4.27 5.24 -6.23
C MET A 99 -4.27 4.10 -5.21
N ILE A 100 -4.48 4.42 -3.92
CA ILE A 100 -4.60 3.43 -2.85
C ILE A 100 -5.80 2.50 -3.10
N GLN A 101 -6.99 3.06 -3.33
CA GLN A 101 -8.21 2.29 -3.61
C GLN A 101 -8.01 1.34 -4.80
N GLN A 102 -7.43 1.84 -5.89
CA GLN A 102 -7.11 1.04 -7.07
C GLN A 102 -6.09 -0.05 -6.74
N SER A 103 -5.06 0.24 -5.95
CA SER A 103 -4.02 -0.73 -5.58
C SER A 103 -4.60 -1.87 -4.75
N ILE A 104 -5.49 -1.58 -3.80
CA ILE A 104 -6.22 -2.59 -3.01
C ILE A 104 -7.07 -3.47 -3.93
N LEU A 105 -7.89 -2.86 -4.81
CA LEU A 105 -8.78 -3.59 -5.70
C LEU A 105 -8.01 -4.43 -6.73
N LYS A 106 -6.97 -3.88 -7.34
CA LYS A 106 -6.12 -4.59 -8.32
C LYS A 106 -5.43 -5.80 -7.68
N ASN A 107 -4.87 -5.66 -6.49
CA ASN A 107 -4.27 -6.78 -5.75
C ASN A 107 -5.30 -7.87 -5.45
N ARG A 108 -6.49 -7.48 -4.96
CA ARG A 108 -7.57 -8.42 -4.65
C ARG A 108 -8.05 -9.18 -5.88
N ILE A 109 -8.16 -8.51 -7.03
CA ILE A 109 -8.55 -9.13 -8.31
C ILE A 109 -7.45 -10.08 -8.81
N ALA A 110 -6.18 -9.69 -8.71
CA ALA A 110 -5.06 -10.54 -9.07
C ALA A 110 -5.00 -11.81 -8.22
N GLY A 111 -5.49 -11.72 -6.98
CA GLY A 111 -5.50 -12.81 -6.02
C GLY A 111 -4.11 -13.12 -5.48
N LEU A 112 -4.07 -13.91 -4.42
CA LEU A 112 -2.82 -14.40 -3.86
C LEU A 112 -2.34 -15.59 -4.70
N GLY A 113 -1.31 -15.34 -5.53
CA GLY A 113 -0.74 -16.35 -6.42
C GLY A 113 -0.23 -17.60 -5.69
N LYS A 114 -0.21 -18.73 -6.41
CA LYS A 114 0.41 -19.99 -5.97
C LYS A 114 1.89 -19.75 -5.62
N LYS A 115 2.33 -20.24 -4.46
CA LYS A 115 3.75 -20.44 -4.14
C LYS A 115 4.43 -21.09 -5.36
N SER A 116 5.36 -20.39 -5.98
CA SER A 116 6.31 -20.96 -6.94
C SER A 116 7.65 -21.13 -6.22
#